data_AF-X0RY99-F1
#
_entry.id   AF-X0RY99-F1
#
_cell.length_a   1.000
_cell.length_b   1.000
_cell.length_c   1.000
_cell.angle_alpha   90.00
_cell.angle_beta   90.00
_cell.angle_gamma   90.00
#
_symmetry.space_group_name_H-M   'P 1'
#
loop_
_entity.id
_entity.type
_entity.pdbx_description
1 polymer ?
#
loop_
_entity_poly.entity_id
_entity_poly.type
_entity_poly.pdbx_seq_one_letter_code
_entity_poly.pdbx_strand_id
1 'polypeptide(L)'
;MRTSIAFIFAVCLIAASGDSRAEETKNHNPIDGNVLFGRHDPSKYMPPAQYAHGGAGTVHYMELTPREKFTTQFLFVHRGILDPKSGIGEHAH
;
A
#
# COMPACT_ATOMS: atom_id res chain seq x y z
N MET A 1 66.37 1.20 25.52
CA MET A 1 66.42 -0.05 24.74
C MET A 1 65.06 -0.28 24.10
N ARG A 2 65.06 -0.60 22.81
CA ARG A 2 63.90 -0.65 21.92
C ARG A 2 63.07 -1.91 22.17
N THR A 3 61.77 -1.80 22.36
CA THR A 3 60.85 -2.94 22.28
C THR A 3 59.81 -2.63 21.21
N SER A 4 59.95 -3.30 20.06
CA SER A 4 59.07 -3.22 18.91
C SER A 4 57.71 -3.85 19.23
N ILE A 5 56.62 -3.11 19.01
CA ILE A 5 55.25 -3.62 19.09
C ILE A 5 54.90 -4.17 17.71
N ALA A 6 54.78 -5.49 17.60
CA ALA A 6 54.29 -6.15 16.40
C ALA A 6 52.76 -6.12 16.39
N PHE A 7 52.16 -5.44 15.41
CA PHE A 7 50.73 -5.49 15.15
C PHE A 7 50.40 -6.75 14.34
N ILE A 8 49.77 -7.73 14.97
CA ILE A 8 49.21 -8.91 14.30
C ILE A 8 47.82 -8.52 13.77
N PHE A 9 47.70 -8.33 12.46
CA PHE A 9 46.41 -8.23 11.78
C PHE A 9 45.85 -9.65 11.57
N ALA A 10 44.90 -10.06 12.40
CA ALA A 10 44.12 -11.26 12.16
C ALA A 10 43.00 -10.93 11.14
N VAL A 11 43.17 -11.38 9.89
CA VAL A 11 42.10 -11.34 8.88
C VAL A 11 41.20 -12.56 9.09
N CYS A 12 40.02 -12.35 9.69
CA CYS A 12 38.96 -13.36 9.71
C CYS A 12 38.31 -13.44 8.32
N LEU A 13 38.61 -14.48 7.54
CA LEU A 13 37.79 -14.86 6.39
C LEU A 13 36.48 -15.46 6.91
N ILE A 14 35.39 -14.72 6.81
CA ILE A 14 34.04 -15.26 6.98
C ILE A 14 33.61 -15.82 5.63
N ALA A 15 33.55 -17.15 5.52
CA ALA A 15 32.94 -17.82 4.37
C ALA A 15 31.42 -17.59 4.44
N ALA A 16 30.89 -16.74 3.57
CA ALA A 16 29.45 -16.57 3.40
C ALA A 16 28.91 -17.76 2.59
N SER A 17 28.41 -18.79 3.27
CA SER A 17 27.58 -19.82 2.65
C SER A 17 26.22 -19.20 2.30
N GLY A 18 26.06 -18.71 1.08
CA GLY A 18 24.78 -18.25 0.56
C GLY A 18 23.86 -19.44 0.30
N ASP A 19 22.95 -19.72 1.24
CA ASP A 19 21.81 -20.60 0.99
C ASP A 19 20.73 -19.80 0.25
N SER A 20 20.75 -19.85 -1.09
CA SER A 20 19.72 -19.23 -1.92
C SER A 20 18.49 -20.11 -1.93
N ARG A 21 17.66 -20.02 -0.90
CA ARG A 21 16.29 -20.54 -0.94
C ARG A 21 15.41 -19.48 -1.59
N ALA A 22 14.98 -19.74 -2.82
CA ALA A 22 13.92 -18.97 -3.45
C ALA A 22 12.67 -19.09 -2.57
N GLU A 23 12.30 -18.00 -1.90
CA GLU A 23 11.09 -17.92 -1.12
C GLU A 23 9.91 -17.85 -2.10
N GLU A 24 9.11 -18.91 -2.12
CA GLU A 24 7.80 -18.93 -2.75
C GLU A 24 7.01 -17.74 -2.20
N THR A 25 6.68 -16.76 -3.03
CA THR A 25 5.85 -15.62 -2.64
C THR A 25 4.44 -16.13 -2.38
N LYS A 26 4.21 -16.66 -1.18
CA LYS A 26 2.88 -16.88 -0.63
C LYS A 26 2.18 -15.54 -0.73
N ASN A 27 1.03 -15.53 -1.39
CA ASN A 27 0.15 -14.38 -1.50
C ASN A 27 0.05 -13.75 -0.11
N HIS A 28 0.70 -12.60 0.09
CA HIS A 28 0.79 -11.98 1.41
C HIS A 28 -0.62 -11.53 1.80
N ASN A 29 -1.32 -12.38 2.55
CA ASN A 29 -2.35 -11.89 3.46
C ASN A 29 -1.64 -11.12 4.58
N PRO A 30 -2.32 -10.09 5.13
CA PRO A 30 -1.69 -8.88 5.62
C PRO A 30 -0.71 -9.16 6.74
N ILE A 31 0.38 -8.39 6.78
CA ILE A 31 1.23 -8.30 7.97
C ILE A 31 0.30 -8.06 9.17
N ASP A 32 0.33 -9.01 10.10
CA ASP A 32 -0.55 -9.08 11.25
C ASP A 32 -0.62 -7.71 11.95
N GLY A 33 -1.81 -7.11 12.01
CA GLY A 33 -2.06 -5.79 12.59
C GLY A 33 -1.95 -4.57 11.66
N ASN A 34 -1.40 -4.69 10.45
CA ASN A 34 -1.30 -3.59 9.48
C ASN A 34 -2.35 -3.75 8.38
N VAL A 35 -3.49 -3.08 8.53
CA VAL A 35 -4.46 -2.94 7.43
C VAL A 35 -3.75 -2.22 6.27
N LEU A 36 -3.55 -2.92 5.17
CA LEU A 36 -3.01 -2.33 3.94
C LEU A 36 -4.06 -1.38 3.35
N PHE A 37 -3.86 -0.08 3.55
CA PHE A 37 -4.65 0.98 2.90
C PHE A 37 -4.27 1.10 1.42
N GLY A 38 -5.16 1.63 0.58
CA GLY A 38 -4.89 1.77 -0.86
C GLY A 38 -5.13 0.52 -1.71
N ARG A 39 -5.46 -0.65 -1.10
CA ARG A 39 -5.74 -1.88 -1.84
C ARG A 39 -7.21 -1.99 -2.23
N HIS A 40 -7.46 -2.36 -3.48
CA HIS A 40 -8.79 -2.71 -3.96
C HIS A 40 -9.31 -3.98 -3.29
N ASP A 41 -10.53 -3.91 -2.74
CA ASP A 41 -11.24 -5.00 -2.10
C ASP A 41 -12.72 -4.97 -2.55
N PRO A 42 -13.16 -5.89 -3.41
CA PRO A 42 -14.54 -5.91 -3.91
C PRO A 42 -15.62 -5.98 -2.82
N SER A 43 -15.31 -6.55 -1.65
CA SER A 43 -16.26 -6.67 -0.55
C SER A 43 -16.50 -5.36 0.21
N LYS A 44 -15.69 -4.34 -0.05
CA LYS A 44 -15.75 -3.02 0.60
C LYS A 44 -16.45 -1.95 -0.23
N TYR A 45 -17.03 -2.32 -1.37
CA TYR A 45 -17.87 -1.40 -2.11
C TYR A 45 -19.09 -1.03 -1.28
N MET A 46 -19.33 0.28 -1.18
CA MET A 46 -20.50 0.84 -0.53
C MET A 46 -21.73 0.57 -1.40
N PRO A 47 -22.96 0.66 -0.84
CA PRO A 47 -24.16 0.59 -1.64
C PRO A 47 -24.07 1.54 -2.85
N PRO A 48 -24.50 1.10 -4.06
CA PRO A 48 -24.35 1.90 -5.26
C PRO A 48 -25.01 3.28 -5.13
N ALA A 49 -24.30 4.34 -5.50
CA ALA A 49 -24.83 5.70 -5.49
C ALA A 49 -25.51 5.99 -6.83
N GLN A 50 -26.81 6.28 -6.78
CA GLN A 50 -27.56 6.75 -7.94
C GLN A 50 -27.47 8.28 -8.04
N TYR A 51 -27.31 8.77 -9.27
CA TYR A 51 -27.28 10.20 -9.58
C TYR A 51 -26.23 10.98 -8.78
N ALA A 52 -25.01 10.45 -8.68
CA ALA A 52 -23.92 11.06 -7.91
C ALA A 52 -23.67 12.51 -8.37
N HIS A 53 -23.79 13.45 -7.43
CA HIS A 53 -23.72 14.90 -7.70
C HIS A 53 -24.67 15.37 -8.81
N GLY A 54 -25.84 14.75 -8.97
CA GLY A 54 -26.79 15.05 -10.04
C GLY A 54 -26.42 14.49 -11.42
N GLY A 55 -25.36 13.67 -11.50
CA GLY A 55 -24.94 12.99 -12.72
C GLY A 55 -25.90 11.89 -13.16
N ALA A 56 -25.63 11.28 -14.32
CA ALA A 56 -26.46 10.20 -14.84
C ALA A 56 -26.10 8.84 -14.20
N GLY A 57 -27.08 7.95 -14.08
CA GLY A 57 -26.84 6.53 -13.80
C GLY A 57 -26.31 6.22 -12.39
N THR A 58 -25.45 5.21 -12.31
CA THR A 58 -24.96 4.62 -11.05
C THR A 58 -23.44 4.65 -10.96
N VAL A 59 -22.96 4.98 -9.76
CA VAL A 59 -21.53 4.96 -9.40
C VAL A 59 -21.32 3.99 -8.25
N HIS A 60 -20.37 3.07 -8.41
CA HIS A 60 -19.91 2.20 -7.33
C HIS A 60 -18.63 2.78 -6.77
N TYR A 61 -18.50 2.84 -5.45
CA TYR A 61 -17.28 3.37 -4.84
C TYR A 61 -16.90 2.62 -3.56
N MET A 62 -15.62 2.60 -3.28
CA MET A 62 -15.05 2.15 -2.01
C MET A 62 -14.06 3.18 -1.49
N GLU A 63 -13.96 3.29 -0.17
CA GLU A 63 -12.90 4.05 0.47
C GLU A 63 -11.61 3.22 0.49
N LEU A 64 -10.55 3.72 -0.18
CA LEU A 64 -9.24 3.08 -0.16
C LEU A 64 -8.42 3.54 1.05
N THR A 65 -8.53 4.83 1.39
CA THR A 65 -7.82 5.44 2.51
C THR A 65 -8.65 6.58 3.10
N PRO A 66 -9.09 6.49 4.38
CA PRO A 66 -9.84 7.54 5.04
C PRO A 66 -8.97 8.70 5.54
N ARG A 67 -9.61 9.80 5.95
CA ARG A 67 -8.96 11.03 6.44
C ARG A 67 -7.98 10.78 7.57
N GLU A 68 -8.33 9.92 8.52
CA GLU A 68 -7.53 9.70 9.73
C GLU A 68 -6.17 9.04 9.42
N LYS A 69 -5.95 8.61 8.18
CA LYS A 69 -4.70 8.02 7.71
C LYS A 69 -3.78 9.02 7.01
N PHE A 70 -4.24 10.23 6.73
CA PHE A 70 -3.42 11.28 6.15
C PHE A 70 -2.90 12.25 7.22
N THR A 71 -1.62 12.62 7.10
CA THR A 71 -1.03 13.78 7.79
C THR A 71 -0.94 15.01 6.88
N THR A 72 -1.28 14.84 5.60
CA THR A 72 -1.28 15.89 4.56
C THR A 72 -2.67 16.53 4.43
N GLN A 73 -2.88 17.32 3.37
CA GLN A 73 -4.17 17.97 3.09
C GLN A 73 -5.20 17.05 2.39
N PHE A 74 -4.89 15.78 2.13
CA PHE A 74 -5.85 14.86 1.51
C PHE A 74 -6.99 14.47 2.45
N LEU A 75 -8.24 14.65 2.06
CA LEU A 75 -9.39 14.22 2.85
C LEU A 75 -9.61 12.71 2.78
N PHE A 76 -9.45 12.11 1.60
CA PHE A 76 -9.61 10.66 1.39
C PHE A 76 -9.06 10.27 0.03
N VAL A 77 -8.93 8.96 -0.20
CA VAL A 77 -8.75 8.39 -1.54
C VAL A 77 -9.84 7.35 -1.74
N HIS A 78 -10.67 7.54 -2.77
CA HIS A 78 -11.73 6.62 -3.15
C HIS A 78 -11.40 5.97 -4.50
N ARG A 79 -11.90 4.75 -4.71
CA ARG A 79 -11.95 4.11 -6.03
C ARG A 79 -13.38 4.07 -6.50
N GLY A 80 -13.67 4.74 -7.60
CA GLY A 80 -14.97 4.71 -8.28
C GLY A 80 -14.99 3.77 -9.49
N ILE A 81 -16.14 3.18 -9.79
CA ILE A 81 -16.48 2.54 -11.06
C ILE A 81 -17.74 3.23 -11.59
N LEU A 82 -17.69 3.70 -12.83
CA LEU A 82 -18.84 4.23 -13.55
C LEU A 82 -19.41 3.13 -14.44
N ASP A 83 -20.68 2.80 -14.27
CA ASP A 83 -21.37 1.94 -15.22
C ASP A 83 -21.50 2.66 -16.58
N PRO A 84 -21.67 1.93 -17.70
CA PRO A 84 -21.89 2.57 -19.00
C PRO A 84 -22.99 3.63 -18.96
N LYS A 85 -22.73 4.79 -19.57
CA LYS A 85 -23.63 5.97 -19.58
C LYS A 85 -23.88 6.61 -18.20
N SER A 86 -23.12 6.23 -17.17
CA SER A 86 -23.16 6.90 -15.87
C SER A 86 -22.10 8.00 -15.79
N GLY A 87 -22.28 8.93 -14.86
CA GLY A 87 -21.34 10.02 -14.63
C GLY A 87 -21.55 10.67 -13.27
N ILE A 88 -20.56 11.44 -12.85
CA ILE A 88 -20.65 12.32 -11.70
C ILE A 88 -21.01 13.71 -12.24
N GLY A 89 -22.06 14.33 -11.70
CA GLY A 89 -22.50 15.65 -12.16
C GLY A 89 -21.51 16.75 -11.82
N GLU A 90 -21.75 17.96 -12.34
CA GLU A 90 -20.94 19.13 -12.04
C GLU A 90 -20.91 19.40 -10.52
N HIS A 91 -19.72 19.61 -9.97
CA HIS A 91 -19.55 19.97 -8.57
C HIS A 91 -18.21 20.70 -8.35
N ALA A 92 -18.11 21.38 -7.21
CA ALA A 92 -16.90 22.07 -6.77
C ALA A 92 -16.10 21.22 -5.77
N HIS A 93 -14.78 21.38 -5.83
CA HIS A 93 -13.81 20.85 -4.86
C HIS A 93 -13.20 22.00 -4.05
#